data_AF-A0A438DJ77-F1
#
_entry.id   AF-A0A438DJ77-F1
#
_cell.length_a   1.000
_cell.length_b   1.000
_cell.length_c   1.000
_cell.angle_alpha   90.00
_cell.angle_beta   90.00
_cell.angle_gamma   90.00
#
_symmetry.space_group_name_H-M   'P 1'
#
loop_
_entity.id
_entity.type
_entity.pdbx_description
1 polymer ?
#
loop_
_entity_poly.entity_id
_entity_poly.type
_entity_poly.pdbx_seq_one_letter_code
_entity_poly.pdbx_strand_id
1 'polypeptide(L)'
;MEDNCPICHEFIFTSSSPVKALPCGHLMHSACFQDYTCTHYTCPICSKSLGDMQVYFGMLDALLAEEKIPDEYSTQTQMILCNDCEKRGTAAFHWLYHKCPYCGSYNTRVI
;
A
#
# COMPACT_ATOMS: atom_id res chain seq x y z
N MET A 1 4.70 -9.30 -22.91
CA MET A 1 4.26 -7.94 -23.28
C MET A 1 3.54 -7.40 -22.05
N GLU A 2 4.10 -6.51 -21.25
CA GLU A 2 5.17 -5.52 -21.52
C GLU A 2 6.25 -5.59 -20.43
N ASP A 3 7.48 -5.92 -20.81
CA ASP A 3 8.65 -5.85 -19.92
C ASP A 3 9.15 -4.40 -19.80
N ASN A 4 8.23 -3.44 -19.68
CA ASN A 4 8.52 -2.01 -19.61
C ASN A 4 8.41 -1.53 -18.16
N CYS A 5 9.30 -0.62 -17.78
CA CYS A 5 9.27 -0.02 -16.45
C CYS A 5 7.99 0.83 -16.31
N PRO A 6 7.21 0.67 -15.22
CA PRO A 6 5.94 1.40 -15.07
C PRO A 6 6.10 2.91 -14.83
N ILE A 7 7.34 3.39 -14.69
CA ILE A 7 7.65 4.79 -14.40
C ILE A 7 8.15 5.53 -15.65
N CYS A 8 9.17 4.98 -16.33
CA CYS A 8 9.77 5.60 -17.52
C CYS A 8 9.27 5.02 -18.84
N HIS A 9 8.51 3.92 -18.81
CA HIS A 9 8.01 3.19 -19.98
C HIS A 9 9.09 2.59 -20.89
N GLU A 10 10.36 2.59 -20.45
CA GLU A 10 11.46 1.94 -21.16
C GLU A 10 11.55 0.45 -20.83
N PHE A 11 12.08 -0.32 -21.78
CA PHE A 11 12.21 -1.77 -21.64
C PHE A 11 13.26 -2.14 -20.57
N ILE A 12 12.85 -2.98 -19.62
CA ILE A 12 13.55 -3.31 -18.38
C ILE A 12 14.85 -4.10 -18.64
N PHE A 13 14.93 -4.85 -19.74
CA PHE A 13 16.05 -5.77 -20.01
C PHE A 13 17.03 -5.31 -21.10
N THR A 14 16.74 -4.23 -21.82
CA THR A 14 17.64 -3.68 -22.85
C THR A 14 18.38 -2.44 -22.38
N SER A 15 17.88 -1.77 -21.33
CA SER A 15 18.62 -0.70 -20.70
C SER A 15 19.76 -1.31 -19.87
N SER A 16 20.95 -0.71 -19.88
CA SER A 16 22.05 -1.09 -18.99
C SER A 16 21.76 -0.74 -17.52
N SER A 17 20.54 -0.27 -17.20
CA SER A 17 20.17 0.18 -15.88
C SER A 17 19.81 -1.02 -15.00
N PRO A 18 20.29 -1.06 -13.74
CA PRO A 18 19.96 -2.14 -12.83
C PRO A 18 18.45 -2.19 -12.56
N VAL A 19 17.92 -3.41 -12.49
CA VAL A 19 16.51 -3.69 -12.23
C VAL A 19 16.34 -4.13 -10.78
N LYS A 20 15.25 -3.67 -10.15
CA LYS A 20 14.84 -4.07 -8.81
C LYS A 20 13.55 -4.86 -8.88
N ALA A 21 13.57 -6.06 -8.29
CA ALA A 21 12.36 -6.80 -7.98
C ALA A 21 11.72 -6.24 -6.70
N LEU A 22 10.43 -5.91 -6.80
CA LEU A 22 9.64 -5.41 -5.69
C LEU A 22 9.16 -6.56 -4.80
N PRO A 23 8.78 -6.31 -3.54
CA PRO A 23 8.22 -7.35 -2.66
C PRO A 23 6.99 -8.05 -3.24
N CYS A 24 6.22 -7.35 -4.08
CA CYS A 24 5.07 -7.91 -4.78
C CYS A 24 5.41 -8.74 -6.03
N GLY A 25 6.69 -8.85 -6.41
CA GLY A 25 7.15 -9.61 -7.58
C GLY A 25 7.26 -8.81 -8.89
N HIS A 26 6.68 -7.61 -8.97
CA HIS A 26 6.84 -6.73 -10.13
C HIS A 26 8.25 -6.15 -10.24
N LEU A 27 8.63 -5.71 -11.44
CA LEU A 27 9.96 -5.20 -11.78
C LEU A 27 9.92 -3.70 -12.09
N MET A 28 10.97 -2.98 -11.70
CA MET A 28 11.22 -1.61 -12.12
C MET A 28 12.71 -1.28 -12.10
N HIS A 29 13.16 -0.28 -12.86
CA HIS A 29 14.53 0.20 -12.77
C HIS A 29 14.84 0.71 -11.35
N SER A 30 16.03 0.45 -10.84
CA SER A 30 16.44 0.88 -9.49
C SER A 30 16.41 2.40 -9.32
N ALA A 31 16.78 3.16 -10.36
CA ALA A 31 16.67 4.62 -10.34
C ALA A 31 15.20 5.08 -10.25
N CYS A 32 14.34 4.51 -11.09
CA CYS A 32 12.90 4.78 -11.03
C CYS A 32 12.27 4.40 -9.70
N PHE A 33 12.71 3.29 -9.09
CA PHE A 33 12.28 2.91 -7.73
C PHE A 33 12.65 3.98 -6.72
N GLN A 34 13.90 4.44 -6.74
CA GLN A 34 14.37 5.45 -5.81
C GLN A 34 13.55 6.75 -5.94
N ASP A 35 13.39 7.26 -7.17
CA ASP A 35 12.63 8.50 -7.41
C ASP A 35 11.15 8.36 -7.05
N TYR A 36 10.54 7.23 -7.40
CA TYR A 36 9.12 6.98 -7.14
C TYR A 36 8.83 6.85 -5.64
N THR A 37 9.72 6.17 -4.90
CA THR A 37 9.57 5.99 -3.44
C THR A 37 9.73 7.27 -2.62
N CYS A 38 10.20 8.37 -3.22
CA CYS A 38 10.19 9.68 -2.58
C CYS A 38 8.77 10.25 -2.39
N THR A 39 7.78 9.79 -3.17
CA THR A 39 6.41 10.33 -3.16
C THR A 39 5.34 9.25 -2.98
N HIS A 40 5.64 8.00 -3.31
CA HIS A 40 4.67 6.91 -3.29
C HIS A 40 5.25 5.67 -2.60
N TYR A 41 4.50 5.07 -1.69
CA TYR A 41 4.91 3.84 -1.01
C TYR A 41 4.23 2.59 -1.57
N THR A 42 3.38 2.71 -2.59
CA THR A 42 2.60 1.60 -3.18
C THR A 42 3.01 1.32 -4.62
N CYS A 43 3.00 0.03 -5.00
CA CYS A 43 3.34 -0.41 -6.33
C CYS A 43 2.36 0.16 -7.37
N PRO A 44 2.83 0.80 -8.46
CA PRO A 44 1.95 1.37 -9.48
C PRO A 44 1.17 0.31 -10.26
N ILE A 45 1.59 -0.96 -10.21
CA ILE A 45 0.97 -2.06 -10.97
C ILE A 45 -0.12 -2.77 -10.16
N CYS A 46 0.14 -3.07 -8.89
CA CYS A 46 -0.78 -3.87 -8.04
C CYS A 46 -1.18 -3.19 -6.73
N SER A 47 -0.73 -1.95 -6.49
CA SER A 47 -1.01 -1.17 -5.29
C SER A 47 -0.49 -1.75 -3.96
N LYS A 48 0.25 -2.87 -3.96
CA LYS A 48 0.90 -3.41 -2.75
C LYS A 48 1.98 -2.46 -2.21
N SER A 49 2.16 -2.42 -0.89
CA SER A 49 3.21 -1.63 -0.24
C SER A 49 4.60 -2.08 -0.73
N LEU A 50 5.47 -1.11 -1.02
CA LEU A 50 6.80 -1.30 -1.62
C LEU A 50 7.89 -1.65 -0.60
N GLY A 51 7.59 -1.55 0.69
CA GLY A 51 8.54 -1.79 1.77
C GLY A 51 7.85 -2.07 3.09
N ASP A 52 8.64 -2.07 4.17
CA ASP A 52 8.12 -2.21 5.52
C ASP A 52 7.48 -0.89 5.98
N MET A 53 6.16 -0.89 6.05
CA MET A 53 5.36 0.26 6.47
C MET A 53 4.95 0.19 7.94
N GLN A 54 5.49 -0.74 8.74
CA GLN A 54 5.12 -0.90 10.16
C GLN A 54 5.25 0.39 10.96
N VAL A 55 6.33 1.16 10.76
CA VAL A 55 6.54 2.44 11.46
C VAL A 55 5.47 3.46 11.07
N TYR A 56 5.21 3.61 9.77
CA TYR A 56 4.19 4.52 9.26
C TYR A 56 2.78 4.14 9.72
N PHE A 57 2.43 2.85 9.66
CA PHE A 57 1.15 2.34 10.15
C PHE A 57 1.02 2.46 11.67
N GLY A 58 2.11 2.35 12.42
CA GLY A 58 2.12 2.65 13.85
C GLY A 58 1.87 4.13 14.16
N MET A 59 2.36 5.05 13.32
CA MET A 59 2.01 6.47 13.45
C MET A 59 0.53 6.73 13.14
N LEU A 60 -0.03 6.04 12.13
CA LEU A 60 -1.48 6.10 11.88
C LEU A 60 -2.27 5.55 13.07
N ASP A 61 -1.86 4.42 13.67
CA ASP A 61 -2.50 3.88 14.87
C ASP A 61 -2.60 4.93 16.00
N ALA A 62 -1.50 5.67 16.24
CA ALA A 62 -1.49 6.73 17.25
C ALA A 62 -2.40 7.90 16.89
N LEU A 63 -2.35 8.39 15.65
CA LEU A 63 -3.19 9.49 15.18
C LEU A 63 -4.68 9.15 15.28
N LEU A 64 -5.07 7.94 14.86
CA LEU A 64 -6.47 7.50 14.86
C LEU A 64 -6.99 7.22 16.28
N ALA A 65 -6.12 6.84 17.22
CA ALA A 65 -6.51 6.64 18.62
C ALA A 65 -6.84 7.95 19.35
N GLU A 66 -6.28 9.08 18.88
CA GLU A 66 -6.61 10.42 19.40
C GLU A 66 -7.95 10.95 18.87
N GLU A 67 -8.39 10.48 17.69
CA GLU A 67 -9.68 10.84 17.11
C GLU A 67 -10.83 10.15 17.86
N LYS A 68 -11.79 10.95 18.35
CA LYS A 68 -12.99 10.43 19.00
C LYS A 68 -14.07 10.16 17.96
N ILE A 69 -14.29 8.89 17.68
CA ILE A 69 -15.43 8.42 16.89
C ILE A 69 -16.72 8.68 17.68
N PRO A 70 -17.74 9.35 17.10
CA PRO A 70 -19.03 9.48 17.77
C PRO A 70 -19.61 8.09 18.05
N ASP A 71 -20.22 7.91 19.23
CA ASP A 71 -20.66 6.59 19.70
C ASP A 71 -21.57 5.84 18.72
N GLU A 72 -22.33 6.58 17.90
CA GLU A 72 -23.20 6.07 16.83
C GLU A 72 -22.44 5.24 15.76
N TYR A 73 -21.16 5.54 15.56
CA TYR A 73 -20.28 4.88 14.59
C TYR A 73 -19.28 3.92 15.24
N SER A 74 -19.18 3.90 16.57
CA SER A 74 -18.20 3.09 17.31
C SER A 74 -18.33 1.58 17.09
N THR A 75 -19.55 1.11 16.83
CA THR A 75 -19.84 -0.30 16.54
C THR A 75 -19.95 -0.60 15.05
N GLN A 76 -19.86 0.44 14.21
CA GLN A 76 -19.94 0.28 12.77
C GLN A 76 -18.65 -0.31 12.24
N THR A 77 -18.80 -1.18 11.26
CA THR A 77 -17.68 -1.79 10.56
C THR A 77 -17.89 -1.69 9.07
N GLN A 78 -16.79 -1.60 8.33
CA GLN A 78 -16.80 -1.56 6.87
C GLN A 78 -16.10 -2.78 6.31
N MET A 79 -16.66 -3.29 5.21
CA MET A 79 -16.02 -4.34 4.43
C MET A 79 -14.85 -3.74 3.66
N ILE A 80 -13.70 -4.40 3.74
CA ILE A 80 -12.47 -3.96 3.08
C ILE A 80 -11.81 -5.09 2.31
N LEU A 81 -11.05 -4.71 1.29
CA LEU A 81 -10.03 -5.54 0.66
C LEU A 81 -8.66 -4.95 0.96
N CYS A 82 -7.77 -5.73 1.58
CA CYS A 82 -6.40 -5.31 1.83
C CYS A 82 -5.54 -5.58 0.59
N ASN A 83 -4.83 -4.56 0.09
CA ASN A 83 -3.94 -4.74 -1.05
C ASN A 83 -2.71 -5.56 -0.65
N ASP A 84 -2.20 -5.44 0.57
CA ASP A 84 -0.96 -6.11 0.99
C ASP A 84 -1.12 -7.62 1.19
N CYS A 85 -2.20 -8.06 1.86
CA CYS A 85 -2.45 -9.47 2.12
C CYS A 85 -3.53 -10.09 1.22
N GLU A 86 -4.16 -9.30 0.35
CA GLU A 86 -5.21 -9.70 -0.61
C GLU A 86 -6.45 -10.34 0.02
N LYS A 87 -6.59 -10.25 1.35
CA LYS A 87 -7.74 -10.77 2.09
C LYS A 87 -8.85 -9.74 2.16
N ARG A 88 -10.08 -10.24 2.03
CA ARG A 88 -11.29 -9.50 2.40
C ARG A 88 -11.51 -9.65 3.90
N GLY A 89 -11.92 -8.58 4.55
CA GLY A 89 -12.22 -8.57 5.97
C GLY A 89 -13.12 -7.42 6.34
N THR A 90 -13.41 -7.34 7.63
CA THR A 90 -14.24 -6.31 8.23
C THR A 90 -13.35 -5.48 9.15
N ALA A 91 -13.30 -4.18 8.92
CA ALA A 91 -12.52 -3.23 9.72
C ALA A 91 -13.44 -2.29 10.49
N ALA A 92 -13.00 -1.80 11.64
CA ALA A 92 -13.72 -0.74 12.35
C ALA A 92 -13.87 0.49 11.44
N PHE A 93 -15.04 1.13 11.50
CA PHE A 93 -15.31 2.33 10.73
C PHE A 93 -14.32 3.45 11.08
N HIS A 94 -13.78 4.10 10.05
CA HIS A 94 -13.12 5.40 10.16
C HIS A 94 -13.38 6.22 8.89
N TRP A 95 -13.31 7.54 8.98
CA TRP A 95 -13.51 8.49 7.88
C TRP A 95 -12.47 8.35 6.77
N LEU A 96 -11.27 7.87 7.12
CA LEU A 96 -10.08 7.95 6.26
C LEU A 96 -9.37 6.60 6.15
N TYR A 97 -9.16 5.91 7.27
CA TYR A 97 -8.24 4.78 7.32
C TYR A 97 -8.88 3.53 7.93
N HIS A 98 -8.79 2.40 7.21
CA HIS A 98 -9.33 1.13 7.68
C HIS A 98 -8.20 0.14 7.89
N LYS A 99 -7.96 -0.22 9.15
CA LYS A 99 -6.90 -1.18 9.49
C LYS A 99 -7.31 -2.59 9.07
N CYS A 100 -6.44 -3.27 8.33
CA CYS A 100 -6.63 -4.67 7.99
C CYS A 100 -6.50 -5.55 9.25
N PRO A 101 -7.52 -6.37 9.59
CA PRO A 101 -7.47 -7.21 10.78
C PRO A 101 -6.48 -8.38 10.68
N TYR A 102 -5.99 -8.70 9.47
CA TYR A 102 -5.12 -9.86 9.24
C TYR A 102 -3.63 -9.53 9.26
N CYS A 103 -3.24 -8.35 8.77
CA CYS A 103 -1.84 -7.95 8.67
C CYS A 103 -1.55 -6.57 9.28
N GLY A 104 -2.57 -5.86 9.79
CA GLY A 104 -2.40 -4.55 10.39
C GLY A 104 -2.13 -3.41 9.38
N SER A 105 -2.11 -3.70 8.08
CA SER A 105 -1.90 -2.69 7.04
C SER A 105 -3.08 -1.74 6.88
N TYR A 106 -2.79 -0.48 6.61
CA TYR A 106 -3.77 0.53 6.22
C TYR A 106 -3.91 0.69 4.69
N ASN A 107 -3.16 -0.09 3.91
CA ASN A 107 -3.29 -0.15 2.46
C ASN A 107 -4.51 -1.00 2.06
N THR A 108 -5.69 -0.47 2.36
CA THR A 108 -6.99 -1.14 2.19
C THR A 108 -7.92 -0.26 1.36
N ARG A 109 -8.90 -0.89 0.72
CA ARG A 109 -10.02 -0.21 0.05
C ARG A 109 -11.33 -0.72 0.59
N VAL A 110 -12.29 0.17 0.77
CA VAL A 110 -13.67 -0.17 1.11
C VAL A 110 -14.32 -0.82 -0.11
N ILE A 111 -15.14 -1.85 0.12
CA ILE A 111 -15.82 -2.65 -0.93
C ILE A 111 -17.31 -2.83 -0.63
#